data_AF-A0A508ARP2-F1
#
_entry.id   AF-A0A508ARP2-F1
#
_cell.length_a   1.000
_cell.length_b   1.000
_cell.length_c   1.000
_cell.angle_alpha   90.00
_cell.angle_beta   90.00
_cell.angle_gamma   90.00
#
_symmetry.space_group_name_H-M   'P 1'
#
loop_
_entity.id
_entity.type
_entity.pdbx_description
1 polymer ?
#
loop_
_entity_poly.entity_id
_entity_poly.type
_entity_poly.pdbx_seq_one_letter_code
_entity_poly.pdbx_strand_id
1 'polypeptide(L)'
;MTSHTHPAARKALPALVLLLGTLPWLSACGGPDTQAGKATSATAQAGTALEGKSREIGAKVREKMATEDIGIDSDQAGVPDAKITPEGDFLVDGKQVAVNAEQRALLLKYRQHITEVAASGAEIGVESASVATQAVGAAIASIFSGESSEDLGNRIEADVEEKIRGSVAGLCAQLPALMETQQALVAVLPAFEPYADMDDSDFDDCMDETSVAGADPAAPANEAAEAEAAARQ
;
A
#
# COMPACT_ATOMS: atom_id res chain seq x y z
N MET A 1 -56.88 -4.87 14.64
CA MET A 1 -57.53 -3.81 13.83
C MET A 1 -56.50 -3.44 12.77
N THR A 2 -56.58 -3.73 11.48
CA THR A 2 -57.69 -4.02 10.55
C THR A 2 -57.12 -4.83 9.38
N SER A 3 -57.91 -5.77 8.86
CA SER A 3 -57.67 -6.57 7.66
C SER A 3 -57.94 -5.77 6.37
N HIS A 4 -57.26 -6.10 5.26
CA HIS A 4 -57.74 -6.06 3.85
C HIS A 4 -56.76 -6.92 3.00
N THR A 5 -57.07 -8.10 2.45
CA THR A 5 -57.95 -8.52 1.31
C THR A 5 -57.57 -7.99 -0.09
N HIS A 6 -56.95 -8.86 -0.92
CA HIS A 6 -56.99 -9.15 -2.40
C HIS A 6 -57.39 -8.07 -3.45
N PRO A 7 -57.11 -8.18 -4.79
CA PRO A 7 -56.76 -9.36 -5.62
C PRO A 7 -55.73 -9.13 -6.78
N ALA A 8 -55.56 -10.17 -7.59
CA ALA A 8 -54.72 -10.34 -8.79
C ALA A 8 -54.95 -9.36 -9.97
N ALA A 9 -53.91 -9.19 -10.81
CA ALA A 9 -54.09 -8.82 -12.22
C ALA A 9 -53.05 -9.51 -13.11
N ARG A 10 -53.54 -10.46 -13.91
CA ARG A 10 -52.87 -11.11 -15.04
C ARG A 10 -52.67 -10.10 -16.17
N LYS A 11 -51.49 -10.09 -16.80
CA LYS A 11 -51.36 -9.69 -18.21
C LYS A 11 -50.43 -10.66 -18.93
N ALA A 12 -50.91 -11.13 -20.07
CA ALA A 12 -50.33 -12.13 -20.93
C ALA A 12 -49.62 -11.50 -22.14
N LEU A 13 -48.52 -12.15 -22.58
CA LEU A 13 -47.92 -12.23 -23.94
C LEU A 13 -47.46 -10.90 -24.63
N PRO A 14 -46.49 -10.93 -25.59
CA PRO A 14 -46.12 -12.09 -26.39
C PRO A 14 -44.64 -12.41 -26.62
N ALA A 15 -44.47 -13.65 -27.08
CA ALA A 15 -43.28 -14.22 -27.71
C ALA A 15 -42.83 -13.43 -28.95
N LEU A 16 -41.51 -13.32 -29.13
CA LEU A 16 -40.91 -13.25 -30.46
C LEU A 16 -39.60 -14.06 -30.45
N VAL A 17 -39.71 -15.27 -30.96
CA VAL A 17 -38.60 -16.11 -31.43
C VAL A 17 -38.15 -15.57 -32.79
N LEU A 18 -36.84 -15.44 -33.00
CA LEU A 18 -36.07 -15.62 -34.26
C LEU A 18 -34.92 -14.59 -34.38
N LEU A 19 -33.66 -15.04 -34.28
CA LEU A 19 -32.82 -15.19 -35.47
C LEU A 19 -31.57 -16.03 -35.17
N LEU A 20 -31.50 -17.18 -35.85
CA LEU A 20 -30.30 -17.95 -36.14
C LEU A 20 -29.32 -17.12 -36.98
N GLY A 21 -28.04 -17.30 -36.71
CA GLY A 21 -26.99 -17.33 -37.74
C GLY A 21 -26.36 -16.00 -38.11
N THR A 22 -25.12 -15.79 -37.66
CA THR A 22 -23.94 -15.81 -38.53
C THR A 22 -22.67 -15.71 -37.68
N LEU A 23 -21.90 -16.81 -37.61
CA LEU A 23 -20.46 -16.73 -37.39
C LEU A 23 -19.84 -16.21 -38.70
N PRO A 24 -19.12 -15.08 -38.71
CA PRO A 24 -17.98 -14.94 -39.59
C PRO A 24 -16.80 -15.64 -38.93
N TRP A 25 -16.34 -16.70 -39.57
CA TRP A 25 -15.00 -17.24 -39.43
C TRP A 25 -13.96 -16.11 -39.48
N LEU A 26 -13.26 -15.86 -38.38
CA LEU A 26 -11.98 -15.17 -38.40
C LEU A 26 -10.87 -16.21 -38.28
N SER A 27 -10.51 -16.79 -39.44
CA SER A 27 -9.22 -17.47 -39.58
C SER A 27 -8.12 -16.42 -39.71
N ALA A 28 -7.31 -16.36 -38.66
CA ALA A 28 -5.92 -15.89 -38.50
C ALA A 28 -5.18 -15.24 -39.68
N CYS A 29 -4.46 -14.14 -39.40
CA CYS A 29 -2.99 -14.17 -39.43
C CYS A 29 -2.38 -12.97 -38.68
N GLY A 30 -1.97 -13.21 -37.45
CA GLY A 30 -0.97 -12.45 -36.71
C GLY A 30 -0.39 -13.45 -35.72
N GLY A 31 0.84 -13.92 -35.95
CA GLY A 31 1.38 -15.10 -35.29
C GLY A 31 1.32 -15.04 -33.75
N PRO A 32 1.22 -16.19 -33.06
CA PRO A 32 1.20 -16.26 -31.59
C PRO A 32 2.42 -15.58 -30.94
N ASP A 33 3.55 -15.53 -31.65
CA ASP A 33 4.79 -14.86 -31.22
C ASP A 33 4.65 -13.33 -31.11
N THR A 34 3.69 -12.71 -31.81
CA THR A 34 3.56 -11.25 -31.88
C THR A 34 2.61 -10.66 -30.82
N GLN A 35 1.74 -11.48 -30.21
CA GLN A 35 0.79 -11.02 -29.18
C GLN A 35 1.28 -11.30 -27.76
N ALA A 36 1.96 -12.42 -27.52
CA ALA A 36 2.68 -12.65 -26.25
C ALA A 36 3.76 -11.57 -26.04
N GLY A 37 4.54 -11.23 -27.08
CA GLY A 37 5.50 -10.12 -27.02
C GLY A 37 4.88 -8.74 -26.77
N LYS A 38 3.62 -8.52 -27.20
CA LYS A 38 2.88 -7.28 -26.87
C LYS A 38 2.44 -7.24 -25.41
N ALA A 39 1.97 -8.36 -24.86
CA ALA A 39 1.60 -8.45 -23.44
C ALA A 39 2.83 -8.24 -22.53
N THR A 40 3.98 -8.83 -22.86
CA THR A 40 5.27 -8.62 -22.17
C THR A 40 5.76 -7.18 -22.33
N SER A 41 5.59 -6.55 -23.50
CA SER A 41 5.95 -5.15 -23.71
C SER A 41 5.04 -4.17 -22.95
N ALA A 42 3.76 -4.51 -22.78
CA ALA A 42 2.80 -3.71 -22.03
C ALA A 42 3.04 -3.80 -20.52
N THR A 43 3.44 -4.97 -20.00
CA THR A 43 3.87 -5.14 -18.60
C THR A 43 5.20 -4.46 -18.32
N ALA A 44 6.17 -4.53 -19.24
CA ALA A 44 7.43 -3.78 -19.11
C ALA A 44 7.21 -2.25 -19.14
N GLN A 45 6.33 -1.76 -20.02
CA GLN A 45 5.95 -0.34 -20.07
C GLN A 45 5.19 0.08 -18.80
N ALA A 46 4.29 -0.76 -18.30
CA ALA A 46 3.62 -0.53 -17.01
C ALA A 46 4.63 -0.49 -15.85
N GLY A 47 5.63 -1.39 -15.83
CA GLY A 47 6.71 -1.40 -14.83
C GLY A 47 7.50 -0.09 -14.80
N THR A 48 7.95 0.40 -15.96
CA THR A 48 8.70 1.68 -16.02
C THR A 48 7.86 2.90 -15.63
N ALA A 49 6.57 2.91 -15.97
CA ALA A 49 5.65 3.96 -15.55
C ALA A 49 5.40 3.94 -14.03
N LEU A 50 5.32 2.74 -13.44
CA LEU A 50 5.15 2.54 -12.01
C LEU A 50 6.40 2.92 -11.21
N GLU A 51 7.61 2.63 -11.71
CA GLU A 51 8.86 3.12 -11.10
C GLU A 51 8.94 4.65 -11.11
N GLY A 52 8.57 5.29 -12.24
CA GLY A 52 8.50 6.75 -12.32
C GLY A 52 7.53 7.34 -11.30
N LYS A 53 6.35 6.71 -11.15
CA LYS A 53 5.33 7.10 -10.18
C LYS A 53 5.77 6.87 -8.73
N SER A 54 6.53 5.81 -8.47
CA SER A 54 7.09 5.52 -7.14
C SER A 54 8.04 6.64 -6.70
N ARG A 55 8.96 7.03 -7.59
CA ARG A 55 9.90 8.14 -7.32
C ARG A 55 9.18 9.47 -7.11
N GLU A 56 8.12 9.73 -7.90
CA GLU A 56 7.29 10.93 -7.74
C GLU A 56 6.56 10.95 -6.39
N ILE A 57 5.96 9.82 -5.99
CA ILE A 57 5.26 9.69 -4.70
C ILE A 57 6.25 9.87 -3.55
N GLY A 58 7.40 9.19 -3.58
CA GLY A 58 8.46 9.39 -2.59
C GLY A 58 8.94 10.84 -2.53
N ALA A 59 9.08 11.52 -3.67
CA ALA A 59 9.44 12.95 -3.70
C ALA A 59 8.36 13.84 -3.08
N LYS A 60 7.07 13.57 -3.34
CA LYS A 60 5.95 14.30 -2.72
C LYS A 60 5.86 14.06 -1.23
N VAL A 61 6.11 12.83 -0.76
CA VAL A 61 6.18 12.53 0.67
C VAL A 61 7.32 13.32 1.30
N ARG A 62 8.52 13.30 0.71
CA ARG A 62 9.66 14.09 1.18
C ARG A 62 9.37 15.60 1.18
N GLU A 63 8.70 16.12 0.16
CA GLU A 63 8.27 17.53 0.10
C GLU A 63 7.30 17.87 1.24
N LYS A 64 6.22 17.10 1.37
CA LYS A 64 5.21 17.24 2.43
C LYS A 64 5.86 17.20 3.82
N MET A 65 6.67 16.18 4.06
CA MET A 65 7.42 15.99 5.30
C MET A 65 8.53 17.04 5.49
N ALA A 66 8.94 17.79 4.47
CA ALA A 66 9.86 18.91 4.64
C ALA A 66 9.12 20.21 5.00
N THR A 67 7.85 20.35 4.62
CA THR A 67 7.11 21.63 4.74
C THR A 67 6.02 21.64 5.80
N GLU A 68 5.51 20.48 6.22
CA GLU A 68 4.37 20.37 7.15
C GLU A 68 4.81 19.82 8.51
N ASP A 69 4.11 20.18 9.58
CA ASP A 69 4.38 19.59 10.90
C ASP A 69 4.22 18.06 10.86
N ILE A 70 5.17 17.33 11.43
CA ILE A 70 5.09 15.88 11.57
C ILE A 70 4.47 15.58 12.94
N GLY A 71 3.35 14.88 12.94
CA GLY A 71 2.74 14.35 14.15
C GLY A 71 3.57 13.22 14.75
N ILE A 72 3.67 13.21 16.07
CA ILE A 72 4.22 12.09 16.83
C ILE A 72 3.17 11.72 17.86
N ASP A 73 2.70 10.50 17.73
CA ASP A 73 1.67 9.93 18.56
C ASP A 73 2.33 9.10 19.67
N SER A 74 1.54 8.65 20.64
CA SER A 74 1.99 7.74 21.68
C SER A 74 0.90 6.72 21.89
N ASP A 75 1.26 5.45 22.03
CA ASP A 75 0.31 4.39 22.34
C ASP A 75 -0.24 4.46 23.78
N GLN A 76 0.33 5.35 24.60
CA GLN A 76 -0.11 5.55 25.98
C GLN A 76 -1.40 6.39 26.04
N ALA A 77 -2.45 5.79 26.60
CA ALA A 77 -3.72 6.47 26.80
C ALA A 77 -3.57 7.77 27.60
N GLY A 78 -4.08 8.87 27.04
CA GLY A 78 -4.08 10.18 27.70
C GLY A 78 -2.81 11.01 27.48
N VAL A 79 -1.85 10.53 26.68
CA VAL A 79 -0.78 11.38 26.16
C VAL A 79 -1.34 12.29 25.07
N PRO A 80 -1.16 13.62 25.16
CA PRO A 80 -1.62 14.55 24.14
C PRO A 80 -0.81 14.43 22.86
N ASP A 81 -1.40 14.73 21.69
CA ASP A 81 -0.68 14.74 20.42
C ASP A 81 0.54 15.68 20.45
N ALA A 82 1.66 15.20 19.92
CA ALA A 82 2.84 16.02 19.70
C ALA A 82 3.11 16.27 18.23
N LYS A 83 3.85 17.33 17.93
CA LYS A 83 4.32 17.66 16.59
C LYS A 83 5.74 18.18 16.61
N ILE A 84 6.48 17.90 15.54
CA ILE A 84 7.74 18.57 15.21
C ILE A 84 7.52 19.41 13.96
N THR A 85 7.88 20.70 14.00
CA THR A 85 7.79 21.60 12.83
C THR A 85 8.97 21.41 11.88
N PRO A 86 8.90 21.94 10.64
CA PRO A 86 10.06 22.02 9.74
C PRO A 86 11.29 22.69 10.34
N GLU A 87 11.10 23.64 11.25
CA GLU A 87 12.18 24.39 11.93
C GLU A 87 12.74 23.65 13.15
N GLY A 88 12.17 22.51 13.52
CA GLY A 88 12.55 21.73 14.70
C GLY A 88 11.97 22.28 16.01
N ASP A 89 10.85 22.99 15.95
CA ASP A 89 10.07 23.27 17.16
C ASP A 89 9.31 22.02 17.60
N PHE A 90 9.24 21.79 18.90
CA PHE A 90 8.45 20.72 19.49
C PHE A 90 7.17 21.28 20.09
N LEU A 91 6.02 20.74 19.67
CA LEU A 91 4.70 21.15 20.13
C LEU A 91 4.02 19.98 20.81
N VAL A 92 3.35 20.25 21.92
CA VAL A 92 2.51 19.28 22.63
C VAL A 92 1.15 19.94 22.86
N ASP A 93 0.06 19.30 22.41
CA ASP A 93 -1.29 19.89 22.43
C ASP A 93 -1.31 21.29 21.76
N GLY A 94 -0.58 21.42 20.65
CA GLY A 94 -0.42 22.67 19.90
C GLY A 94 0.37 23.77 20.63
N LYS A 95 0.94 23.49 21.81
CA LYS A 95 1.75 24.45 22.58
C LYS A 95 3.22 24.15 22.40
N GLN A 96 3.99 25.18 22.06
CA GLN A 96 5.43 25.06 21.90
C GLN A 96 6.11 24.76 23.23
N VAL A 97 6.91 23.70 23.26
CA VAL A 97 7.83 23.38 24.34
C VAL A 97 9.13 24.15 24.12
N ALA A 98 9.66 24.76 25.17
CA ALA A 98 10.93 25.49 25.07
C ALA A 98 12.07 24.51 24.78
N VAL A 99 12.76 24.70 23.65
CA VAL A 99 13.91 23.90 23.24
C VAL A 99 15.15 24.77 23.00
N ASN A 100 16.30 24.26 23.37
CA ASN A 100 17.60 24.86 23.08
C ASN A 100 18.13 24.39 21.71
N ALA A 101 19.32 24.86 21.32
CA ALA A 101 19.91 24.54 20.01
C ALA A 101 20.26 23.05 19.85
N GLU A 102 20.70 22.38 20.92
CA GLU A 102 21.06 20.96 20.91
C GLU A 102 19.81 20.09 20.75
N GLN A 103 18.77 20.37 21.54
CA GLN A 103 17.46 19.71 21.44
C GLN A 103 16.83 19.91 20.06
N ARG A 104 16.88 21.13 19.51
CA ARG A 104 16.40 21.43 18.15
C ARG A 104 17.13 20.61 17.08
N ALA A 105 18.45 20.48 17.20
CA ALA A 105 19.23 19.68 16.27
C ALA A 105 18.82 18.19 16.30
N LEU A 106 18.56 17.65 17.50
CA LEU A 106 18.05 16.28 17.66
C LEU A 106 16.63 16.11 17.11
N LEU A 107 15.74 17.08 17.33
CA LEU A 107 14.37 17.06 16.77
C LEU A 107 14.39 17.06 15.23
N LEU A 108 15.26 17.87 14.63
CA LEU A 108 15.44 17.88 13.17
C LEU A 108 16.02 16.56 12.65
N LYS A 109 16.96 15.95 13.38
CA LYS A 109 17.50 14.64 13.03
C LYS A 109 16.42 13.55 13.12
N TYR A 110 15.62 13.56 14.18
CA TYR A 110 14.52 12.61 14.35
C TYR A 110 13.48 12.76 13.23
N ARG A 111 13.10 14.00 12.92
CA ARG A 111 12.22 14.34 11.80
C ARG A 111 12.75 13.83 10.45
N GLN A 112 14.06 13.93 10.21
CA GLN A 112 14.68 13.39 9.00
C GLN A 112 14.49 11.87 8.91
N HIS A 113 14.75 11.13 9.99
CA HIS A 113 14.58 9.69 10.01
C HIS A 113 13.11 9.27 9.78
N ILE A 114 12.13 9.94 10.41
CA ILE A 114 10.70 9.70 10.11
C ILE A 114 10.40 9.93 8.62
N THR A 115 10.97 11.00 8.04
CA THR A 115 10.75 11.32 6.62
C THR A 115 11.29 10.22 5.70
N GLU A 116 12.45 9.64 6.05
CA GLU A 116 13.08 8.55 5.29
C GLU A 116 12.25 7.25 5.38
N VAL A 117 11.76 6.92 6.58
CA VAL A 117 10.86 5.78 6.81
C VAL A 117 9.55 5.97 6.05
N ALA A 118 8.92 7.14 6.13
CA ALA A 118 7.68 7.44 5.42
C ALA A 118 7.85 7.39 3.89
N ALA A 119 8.97 7.89 3.37
CA ALA A 119 9.26 7.81 1.95
C ALA A 119 9.47 6.37 1.48
N SER A 120 10.21 5.57 2.26
CA SER A 120 10.44 4.15 1.99
C SER A 120 9.12 3.37 2.03
N GLY A 121 8.26 3.63 3.03
CA GLY A 121 6.92 3.03 3.13
C GLY A 121 6.01 3.38 1.95
N ALA A 122 6.06 4.63 1.46
CA ALA A 122 5.30 5.02 0.27
C ALA A 122 5.81 4.34 -1.01
N GLU A 123 7.13 4.18 -1.15
CA GLU A 123 7.75 3.46 -2.27
C GLU A 123 7.36 1.97 -2.24
N ILE A 124 7.42 1.32 -1.08
CA ILE A 124 6.93 -0.06 -0.87
C ILE A 124 5.44 -0.18 -1.21
N GLY A 125 4.60 0.77 -0.77
CA GLY A 125 3.17 0.74 -1.07
C GLY A 125 2.86 0.77 -2.58
N VAL A 126 3.61 1.55 -3.36
CA VAL A 126 3.48 1.57 -4.83
C VAL A 126 3.98 0.27 -5.46
N GLU A 127 5.06 -0.29 -4.92
CA GLU A 127 5.59 -1.58 -5.34
C GLU A 127 4.59 -2.71 -5.11
N SER A 128 3.99 -2.80 -3.93
CA SER A 128 2.95 -3.78 -3.61
C SER A 128 1.72 -3.64 -4.53
N ALA A 129 1.33 -2.41 -4.88
CA ALA A 129 0.28 -2.18 -5.87
C ALA A 129 0.67 -2.66 -7.29
N SER A 130 1.93 -2.43 -7.69
CA SER A 130 2.46 -2.92 -8.97
C SER A 130 2.41 -4.43 -9.05
N VAL A 131 2.83 -5.11 -7.98
CA VAL A 131 2.77 -6.57 -7.84
C VAL A 131 1.35 -7.09 -8.04
N ALA A 132 0.36 -6.50 -7.35
CA ALA A 132 -1.04 -6.89 -7.50
C ALA A 132 -1.53 -6.77 -8.95
N THR A 133 -1.12 -5.72 -9.67
CA THR A 133 -1.48 -5.56 -11.09
C THR A 133 -0.81 -6.59 -12.00
N GLN A 134 0.44 -6.99 -11.70
CA GLN A 134 1.15 -8.02 -12.45
C GLN A 134 0.50 -9.39 -12.26
N ALA A 135 0.09 -9.74 -11.04
CA ALA A 135 -0.63 -10.97 -10.76
C ALA A 135 -1.96 -11.06 -11.54
N VAL A 136 -2.74 -9.98 -11.58
CA VAL A 136 -3.97 -9.90 -12.40
C VAL A 136 -3.65 -10.06 -13.89
N GLY A 137 -2.59 -9.39 -14.37
CA GLY A 137 -2.13 -9.51 -15.76
C GLY A 137 -1.70 -10.92 -16.13
N ALA A 138 -0.98 -11.61 -15.23
CA ALA A 138 -0.54 -12.99 -15.40
C ALA A 138 -1.73 -13.97 -15.43
N ALA A 139 -2.72 -13.79 -14.56
CA ALA A 139 -3.95 -14.57 -14.58
C ALA A 139 -4.67 -14.42 -15.94
N ILE A 140 -4.79 -13.20 -16.47
CA ILE A 140 -5.35 -12.96 -17.81
C ILE A 140 -4.48 -13.62 -18.89
N ALA A 141 -3.16 -13.46 -18.84
CA ALA A 141 -2.25 -14.03 -19.84
C ALA A 141 -2.27 -15.56 -19.87
N SER A 142 -2.43 -16.22 -18.71
CA SER A 142 -2.52 -17.68 -18.62
C SER A 142 -3.73 -18.25 -19.38
N ILE A 143 -4.86 -17.53 -19.37
CA ILE A 143 -6.07 -17.90 -20.12
C ILE A 143 -5.83 -17.86 -21.64
N PHE A 144 -4.98 -16.94 -22.11
CA PHE A 144 -4.76 -16.72 -23.55
C PHE A 144 -3.54 -17.44 -24.13
N SER A 145 -2.52 -17.76 -23.31
CA SER A 145 -1.24 -18.31 -23.79
C SER A 145 -1.21 -19.84 -23.84
N GLY A 146 -2.08 -20.54 -23.10
CA GLY A 146 -2.05 -22.00 -22.99
C GLY A 146 -0.84 -22.54 -22.21
N GLU A 147 -0.02 -21.67 -21.63
CA GLU A 147 0.96 -22.00 -20.59
C GLU A 147 0.22 -22.40 -19.30
N SER A 148 0.82 -23.25 -18.47
CA SER A 148 0.20 -23.58 -17.19
C SER A 148 0.17 -22.30 -16.34
N SER A 149 -1.00 -21.97 -15.77
CA SER A 149 -1.13 -20.82 -14.87
C SER A 149 -0.24 -20.97 -13.62
N GLU A 150 0.11 -22.20 -13.27
CA GLU A 150 0.97 -22.55 -12.13
C GLU A 150 2.43 -22.19 -12.37
N ASP A 151 3.04 -22.56 -13.51
CA ASP A 151 4.47 -22.31 -13.74
C ASP A 151 4.78 -20.81 -13.89
N LEU A 152 3.90 -20.09 -14.60
CA LEU A 152 3.98 -18.63 -14.72
C LEU A 152 3.73 -17.93 -13.38
N GLY A 153 2.73 -18.41 -12.63
CA GLY A 153 2.40 -17.91 -11.30
C GLY A 153 3.57 -18.04 -10.33
N ASN A 154 4.12 -19.26 -10.19
CA ASN A 154 5.22 -19.55 -9.28
C ASN A 154 6.46 -18.70 -9.54
N ARG A 155 6.79 -18.45 -10.82
CA ARG A 155 7.94 -17.60 -11.18
C ARG A 155 7.70 -16.15 -10.80
N ILE A 156 6.53 -15.62 -11.13
CA ILE A 156 6.18 -14.23 -10.81
C ILE A 156 6.12 -14.05 -9.29
N GLU A 157 5.52 -15.00 -8.57
CA GLU A 157 5.46 -15.00 -7.11
C GLU A 157 6.85 -14.96 -6.49
N ALA A 158 7.78 -15.82 -6.94
CA ALA A 158 9.16 -15.83 -6.42
C ALA A 158 9.89 -14.51 -6.66
N ASP A 159 9.82 -13.95 -7.87
CA ASP A 159 10.45 -12.67 -8.22
C ASP A 159 9.85 -11.50 -7.41
N VAL A 160 8.53 -11.53 -7.18
CA VAL A 160 7.79 -10.55 -6.39
C VAL A 160 8.16 -10.62 -4.91
N GLU A 161 8.19 -11.82 -4.36
CA GLU A 161 8.45 -12.10 -2.95
C GLU A 161 9.86 -11.64 -2.58
N GLU A 162 10.86 -11.96 -3.42
CA GLU A 162 12.24 -11.48 -3.24
C GLU A 162 12.29 -9.95 -3.20
N LYS A 163 11.58 -9.29 -4.12
CA LYS A 163 11.60 -7.84 -4.26
C LYS A 163 10.96 -7.12 -3.07
N ILE A 164 9.76 -7.56 -2.67
CA ILE A 164 9.06 -6.99 -1.51
C ILE A 164 9.89 -7.21 -0.24
N ARG A 165 10.45 -8.41 -0.04
CA ARG A 165 11.33 -8.68 1.12
C ARG A 165 12.53 -7.74 1.15
N GLY A 166 13.20 -7.55 0.01
CA GLY A 166 14.33 -6.63 -0.08
C GLY A 166 13.95 -5.20 0.30
N SER A 167 12.81 -4.71 -0.19
CA SER A 167 12.33 -3.36 0.12
C SER A 167 11.94 -3.20 1.60
N VAL A 168 11.26 -4.19 2.20
CA VAL A 168 10.92 -4.16 3.63
C VAL A 168 12.16 -4.27 4.50
N ALA A 169 13.11 -5.14 4.18
CA ALA A 169 14.38 -5.24 4.91
C ALA A 169 15.15 -3.91 4.88
N GLY A 170 15.13 -3.21 3.75
CA GLY A 170 15.70 -1.87 3.61
C GLY A 170 15.02 -0.82 4.52
N LEU A 171 13.69 -0.89 4.67
CA LEU A 171 12.94 -0.07 5.62
C LEU A 171 13.32 -0.39 7.08
N CYS A 172 13.31 -1.67 7.47
CA CYS A 172 13.64 -2.10 8.83
C CYS A 172 15.06 -1.69 9.23
N ALA A 173 16.01 -1.69 8.28
CA ALA A 173 17.38 -1.24 8.52
C ALA A 173 17.52 0.25 8.89
N GLN A 174 16.48 1.06 8.70
CA GLN A 174 16.46 2.48 9.08
C GLN A 174 16.06 2.69 10.55
N LEU A 175 15.33 1.74 11.15
CA LEU A 175 14.76 1.87 12.49
C LEU A 175 15.80 2.06 13.61
N PRO A 176 16.97 1.40 13.61
CA PRO A 176 17.95 1.59 14.68
C PRO A 176 18.42 3.04 14.82
N ALA A 177 18.66 3.75 13.71
CA ALA A 177 19.11 5.15 13.74
C ALA A 177 17.99 6.11 14.22
N LEU A 178 16.74 5.78 13.88
CA LEU A 178 15.56 6.47 14.40
C LEU A 178 15.48 6.30 15.93
N MET A 179 15.63 5.07 16.42
CA MET A 179 15.61 4.72 17.85
C MET A 179 16.71 5.42 18.64
N GLU A 180 17.95 5.39 18.15
CA GLU A 180 19.08 6.08 18.77
C GLU A 180 18.80 7.58 18.95
N THR A 181 18.13 8.19 17.96
CA THR A 181 17.78 9.61 18.03
C THR A 181 16.64 9.87 19.02
N GLN A 182 15.68 8.95 19.17
CA GLN A 182 14.68 9.02 20.24
C GLN A 182 15.33 8.95 21.62
N GLN A 183 16.22 7.99 21.85
CA GLN A 183 16.91 7.83 23.13
C GLN A 183 17.75 9.07 23.48
N ALA A 184 18.43 9.64 22.48
CA ALA A 184 19.15 10.90 22.63
C ALA A 184 18.20 12.06 23.01
N LEU A 185 17.02 12.15 22.39
CA LEU A 185 15.99 13.14 22.74
C LEU A 185 15.48 12.95 24.17
N VAL A 186 15.15 11.73 24.58
CA VAL A 186 14.70 11.42 25.95
C VAL A 186 15.72 11.87 26.99
N ALA A 187 17.01 11.67 26.71
CA ALA A 187 18.09 12.03 27.63
C ALA A 187 18.19 13.55 27.89
N VAL A 188 17.79 14.39 26.92
CA VAL A 188 17.98 15.84 26.99
C VAL A 188 16.69 16.65 26.96
N LEU A 189 15.56 16.06 26.60
CA LEU A 189 14.24 16.70 26.47
C LEU A 189 13.18 15.82 27.13
N PRO A 190 12.96 15.94 28.46
CA PRO A 190 12.01 15.10 29.18
C PRO A 190 10.57 15.14 28.66
N ALA A 191 10.16 16.26 28.04
CA ALA A 191 8.83 16.37 27.42
C ALA A 191 8.64 15.42 26.22
N PHE A 192 9.72 14.85 25.68
CA PHE A 192 9.70 13.89 24.58
C PHE A 192 9.52 12.44 25.05
N GLU A 193 9.79 12.13 26.33
CA GLU A 193 9.74 10.77 26.90
C GLU A 193 8.46 9.99 26.58
N PRO A 194 7.24 10.58 26.66
CA PRO A 194 6.01 9.83 26.38
C PRO A 194 5.87 9.37 24.92
N TYR A 195 6.64 9.95 24.00
CA TYR A 195 6.57 9.73 22.55
C TYR A 195 7.73 8.86 22.04
N ALA A 196 8.59 8.37 22.94
CA ALA A 196 9.69 7.49 22.64
C ALA A 196 9.35 6.06 23.07
N ASP A 197 8.42 5.45 22.35
CA ASP A 197 7.89 4.11 22.62
C ASP A 197 8.66 2.99 21.91
N MET A 198 9.38 3.30 20.83
CA MET A 198 10.13 2.29 20.08
C MET A 198 11.30 1.70 20.87
N ASP A 199 11.37 0.38 20.89
CA ASP A 199 12.45 -0.38 21.52
C ASP A 199 13.12 -1.39 20.56
N ASP A 200 14.11 -2.12 21.05
CA ASP A 200 14.88 -3.08 20.23
C ASP A 200 13.98 -4.18 19.63
N SER A 201 12.87 -4.53 20.29
CA SER A 201 11.95 -5.57 19.80
C SER A 201 11.18 -5.12 18.56
N ASP A 202 10.90 -3.83 18.39
CA ASP A 202 10.25 -3.33 17.17
C ASP A 202 11.14 -3.50 15.92
N PHE A 203 12.46 -3.41 16.09
CA PHE A 203 13.40 -3.70 15.02
C PHE A 203 13.45 -5.20 14.70
N ASP A 204 13.54 -6.04 15.73
CA ASP A 204 13.59 -7.48 15.58
C ASP A 204 12.28 -7.99 14.95
N ASP A 205 11.13 -7.52 15.42
CA ASP A 205 9.81 -7.85 14.87
C ASP A 205 9.70 -7.36 13.42
N CYS A 206 10.17 -6.14 13.08
CA CYS A 206 10.21 -5.69 11.69
C CYS A 206 11.01 -6.64 10.79
N MET A 207 12.17 -7.09 11.26
CA MET A 207 13.03 -8.03 10.53
C MET A 207 12.42 -9.43 10.44
N ASP A 208 11.75 -9.90 11.49
CA ASP A 208 11.12 -11.23 11.54
C ASP A 208 9.85 -11.29 10.68
N GLU A 209 9.05 -10.23 10.64
CA GLU A 209 7.87 -10.11 9.75
C GLU A 209 8.27 -10.11 8.26
N THR A 210 9.53 -9.80 7.92
CA THR A 210 10.02 -10.00 6.54
C THR A 210 10.11 -11.47 6.14
N SER A 211 10.05 -12.40 7.11
CA SER A 211 10.10 -13.84 6.88
C SER A 211 8.72 -14.48 6.70
N VAL A 212 7.64 -13.81 7.10
CA VAL A 212 6.25 -14.31 7.01
C VAL A 212 5.43 -13.46 6.03
N ALA A 213 5.52 -13.79 4.75
CA ALA A 213 4.56 -13.31 3.77
C ALA A 213 3.15 -13.80 4.17
N GLY A 214 2.29 -12.88 4.60
CA GLY A 214 0.96 -13.23 5.09
C GLY A 214 -0.07 -12.11 4.98
N ALA A 215 0.11 -11.12 4.09
CA ALA A 215 -1.04 -10.38 3.61
C ALA A 215 -1.87 -11.37 2.76
N ASP A 216 -2.98 -11.85 3.32
CA ASP A 216 -3.91 -12.73 2.63
C ASP A 216 -4.24 -12.11 1.26
N PRO A 217 -3.89 -12.74 0.13
CA PRO A 217 -4.12 -12.18 -1.19
C PRO A 217 -5.62 -11.99 -1.50
N ALA A 218 -6.51 -12.57 -0.66
CA ALA A 218 -7.95 -12.36 -0.73
C ALA A 218 -8.45 -11.14 0.06
N ALA A 219 -7.67 -10.50 0.93
CA ALA A 219 -8.10 -9.38 1.76
C ALA A 219 -8.71 -8.19 0.95
N PRO A 220 -8.06 -7.65 -0.10
CA PRO A 220 -8.66 -6.55 -0.86
C PRO A 220 -9.89 -6.99 -1.69
N ALA A 221 -9.98 -8.26 -2.06
CA ALA A 221 -11.15 -8.81 -2.76
C ALA A 221 -12.34 -9.01 -1.79
N ASN A 222 -12.06 -9.40 -0.54
CA ASN A 222 -13.06 -9.54 0.50
C ASN A 222 -13.58 -8.17 0.95
N GLU A 223 -12.72 -7.18 1.14
CA GLU A 223 -13.14 -5.81 1.49
C GLU A 223 -13.99 -5.16 0.37
N ALA A 224 -13.64 -5.38 -0.90
CA ALA A 224 -14.44 -4.92 -2.03
C ALA A 224 -15.80 -5.64 -2.11
N ALA A 225 -15.83 -6.95 -1.85
CA ALA A 225 -17.06 -7.74 -1.83
C ALA A 225 -17.98 -7.36 -0.65
N GLU A 226 -17.41 -7.04 0.51
CA GLU A 226 -18.14 -6.58 1.69
C GLU A 226 -18.72 -5.17 1.50
N ALA A 227 -17.97 -4.27 0.86
CA ALA A 227 -18.48 -2.94 0.47
C ALA A 227 -19.65 -3.02 -0.52
N GLU A 228 -19.61 -3.96 -1.48
CA GLU A 228 -20.70 -4.19 -2.42
C GLU A 228 -21.93 -4.86 -1.76
N ALA A 229 -21.72 -5.72 -0.77
CA ALA A 229 -22.80 -6.36 0.01
C ALA A 229 -23.50 -5.36 0.94
N ALA A 230 -22.77 -4.41 1.53
CA ALA A 230 -23.32 -3.35 2.36
C ALA A 230 -24.16 -2.34 1.56
N ALA A 231 -23.82 -2.11 0.28
CA ALA A 231 -24.57 -1.21 -0.61
C ALA A 231 -25.91 -1.79 -1.13
N ARG A 232 -26.19 -3.08 -0.87
CA ARG A 232 -27.42 -3.78 -1.30
C ARG A 232 -28.48 -3.94 -0.18
N GLN A 233 -28.19 -3.44 1.02
CA GLN A 233 -29.14 -3.38 2.16
C GLN A 233 -29.77 -1.99 2.24
#